data_AF-A0A9W5TNK1-F1
#
_entry.id   AF-A0A9W5TNK1-F1
#
_cell.length_a   1.000
_cell.length_b   1.000
_cell.length_c   1.000
_cell.angle_alpha   90.00
_cell.angle_beta   90.00
_cell.angle_gamma   90.00
#
_symmetry.space_group_name_H-M   'P 1'
#
loop_
_entity.id
_entity.type
_entity.pdbx_description
1 polymer ?
#
loop_
_entity_poly.entity_id
_entity_poly.type
_entity_poly.pdbx_seq_one_letter_code
_entity_poly.pdbx_strand_id
1 'polypeptide(L)'
;MTTNRSQKQLIRSIADETGRSYVEISRLASTFDKILDEYPRLTSFGMGTYWRPDDTAEQRADEFDKERTHLRSSLPIVITVALWLTANIGMIKTPTRGSYGLKHLAESSIGHYVTNGQLIAAALIAGYPMREAGGPNPLFGMRKRDLDRAEAAGKAKR
;
A
#
# COMPACT_ATOMS: atom_id res chain seq x y z
N MET A 1 27.93 7.76 4.96
CA MET A 1 27.45 6.45 5.47
C MET A 1 26.63 5.80 4.38
N THR A 2 26.91 4.55 4.01
CA THR A 2 26.35 3.91 2.81
C THR A 2 24.89 3.52 3.00
N THR A 3 24.04 3.83 2.00
CA THR A 3 22.59 3.53 1.89
C THR A 3 22.21 2.10 2.29
N ASN A 4 23.14 1.15 2.16
CA ASN A 4 22.95 -0.25 2.55
C ASN A 4 22.81 -0.45 4.07
N ARG A 5 23.48 0.38 4.91
CA ARG A 5 23.42 0.25 6.37
C ARG A 5 22.09 0.77 6.92
N SER A 6 21.59 1.90 6.42
CA SER A 6 20.31 2.47 6.83
C SER A 6 19.15 1.56 6.43
N GLN A 7 19.17 1.00 5.22
CA GLN A 7 18.15 0.05 4.77
C GLN A 7 18.11 -1.22 5.63
N LYS A 8 19.28 -1.77 5.99
CA LYS A 8 19.35 -2.93 6.91
C LYS A 8 18.79 -2.61 8.29
N GLN A 9 19.05 -1.43 8.82
CA GLN A 9 18.50 -0.99 10.11
C GLN A 9 16.98 -0.84 10.05
N LEU A 10 16.45 -0.26 8.96
CA LEU A 10 15.02 -0.15 8.73
C LEU A 10 14.34 -1.53 8.67
N ILE A 11 14.89 -2.48 7.90
CA ILE A 11 14.35 -3.85 7.80
C ILE A 11 14.35 -4.55 9.17
N ARG A 12 15.39 -4.34 9.99
CA ARG A 12 15.44 -4.87 11.36
C ARG A 12 14.35 -4.26 12.25
N SER A 13 14.18 -2.93 12.22
CA SER A 13 13.10 -2.27 12.97
C SER A 13 11.73 -2.84 12.63
N ILE A 14 11.45 -2.99 11.33
CA ILE A 14 10.17 -3.56 10.87
C ILE A 14 10.03 -5.02 11.33
N ALA A 15 11.09 -5.82 11.27
CA ALA A 15 11.07 -7.21 11.75
C ALA A 15 10.74 -7.30 13.25
N ASP A 16 11.38 -6.44 14.05
CA ASP A 16 11.14 -6.37 15.49
C ASP A 16 9.71 -5.90 15.81
N GLU A 17 9.23 -4.86 15.13
CA GLU A 17 7.87 -4.30 15.30
C GLU A 17 6.77 -5.29 14.88
N THR A 18 7.00 -6.06 13.81
CA THR A 18 6.02 -7.02 13.28
C THR A 18 6.13 -8.42 13.87
N GLY A 19 7.18 -8.69 14.65
CA GLY A 19 7.52 -10.02 15.14
C GLY A 19 7.86 -11.03 14.03
N ARG A 20 8.24 -10.54 12.84
CA ARG A 20 8.57 -11.38 11.68
C ARG A 20 10.06 -11.56 11.54
N SER A 21 10.47 -12.58 10.79
CA SER A 21 11.90 -12.79 10.54
C SER A 21 12.47 -11.70 9.63
N TYR A 22 13.74 -11.32 9.85
CA TYR A 22 14.46 -10.40 8.97
C TYR A 22 14.40 -10.84 7.49
N VAL A 23 14.51 -12.14 7.23
CA VAL A 23 14.48 -12.70 5.86
C VAL A 23 13.12 -12.48 5.20
N GLU A 24 12.03 -12.63 5.94
CA GLU A 24 10.67 -12.38 5.45
C GLU A 24 10.48 -10.90 5.11
N ILE A 25 10.82 -9.99 6.03
CA ILE A 25 10.72 -8.54 5.79
C ILE A 25 11.62 -8.11 4.63
N SER A 26 12.83 -8.66 4.52
CA SER A 26 13.72 -8.38 3.40
C SER A 26 13.12 -8.81 2.06
N ARG A 27 12.37 -9.92 2.00
CA ARG A 27 11.69 -10.37 0.78
C ARG A 27 10.52 -9.46 0.44
N LEU A 28 9.74 -9.04 1.43
CA LEU A 28 8.63 -8.09 1.22
C LEU A 28 9.16 -6.74 0.73
N ALA A 29 10.26 -6.24 1.30
CA ALA A 29 10.92 -5.01 0.84
C ALA A 29 11.40 -5.12 -0.61
N SER A 30 12.06 -6.22 -0.98
CA SER A 30 12.47 -6.44 -2.38
C SER A 30 11.26 -6.56 -3.32
N THR A 31 10.15 -7.14 -2.86
CA THR A 31 8.90 -7.22 -3.63
C THR A 31 8.29 -5.84 -3.81
N PHE A 32 8.33 -4.99 -2.78
CA PHE A 32 7.88 -3.61 -2.87
C PHE A 32 8.68 -2.83 -3.92
N ASP A 33 10.01 -2.93 -3.92
CA ASP A 33 10.85 -2.28 -4.93
C ASP A 33 10.46 -2.73 -6.36
N LYS A 34 10.27 -4.03 -6.58
CA LYS A 34 9.81 -4.57 -7.87
C LYS A 34 8.44 -4.04 -8.29
N ILE A 35 7.51 -3.92 -7.34
CA ILE A 35 6.18 -3.34 -7.61
C ILE A 35 6.32 -1.88 -8.02
N LEU A 36 7.21 -1.12 -7.38
CA LEU A 36 7.45 0.25 -7.79
C LEU A 36 8.02 0.31 -9.23
N ASP A 37 8.85 -0.64 -9.63
CA ASP A 37 9.38 -0.70 -10.99
C ASP A 37 8.31 -1.12 -12.02
N GLU A 38 7.46 -2.11 -11.67
CA GLU A 38 6.40 -2.64 -12.55
C GLU A 38 5.23 -1.65 -12.72
N TYR A 39 4.92 -0.87 -11.68
CA TYR A 39 3.84 0.12 -11.67
C TYR A 39 4.43 1.53 -11.57
N PRO A 40 5.03 2.07 -12.66
CA PRO A 40 5.71 3.36 -12.61
C PRO A 40 4.79 4.51 -12.22
N ARG A 41 3.50 4.42 -12.59
CA ARG A 41 2.47 5.42 -12.24
C ARG A 41 1.99 5.33 -10.78
N LEU A 42 2.38 4.31 -10.02
CA LEU A 42 1.91 4.17 -8.64
C LEU A 42 2.60 5.19 -7.73
N THR A 43 1.81 6.07 -7.14
CA THR A 43 2.24 7.11 -6.19
C THR A 43 1.47 6.99 -4.87
N SER A 44 1.79 7.81 -3.85
CA SER A 44 1.04 7.84 -2.59
C SER A 44 -0.45 8.17 -2.79
N PHE A 45 -0.81 8.96 -3.80
CA PHE A 45 -2.21 9.25 -4.17
C PHE A 45 -2.96 8.03 -4.75
N GLY A 46 -2.25 7.09 -5.37
CA GLY A 46 -2.82 5.95 -6.08
C GLY A 46 -2.19 5.77 -7.46
N MET A 47 -2.98 5.37 -8.45
CA MET A 47 -2.52 5.35 -9.85
C MET A 47 -2.51 6.78 -10.43
N GLY A 48 -1.30 7.31 -10.69
CA GLY A 48 -1.07 8.70 -11.09
C GLY A 48 -1.06 9.66 -9.90
N THR A 49 -1.21 10.95 -10.19
CA THR A 49 -1.38 12.03 -9.20
C THR A 49 -2.72 12.73 -9.36
N TYR A 50 -3.03 13.64 -8.43
CA TYR A 50 -4.08 14.63 -8.63
C TYR A 50 -3.53 15.77 -9.51
N TRP A 51 -4.37 16.30 -10.40
CA TRP A 51 -4.01 17.36 -11.33
C TRP A 51 -5.10 18.43 -11.25
N ARG A 52 -4.69 19.68 -11.10
CA ARG A 52 -5.59 20.82 -11.29
C ARG A 52 -5.53 21.27 -12.75
N PRO A 53 -6.62 21.80 -13.31
CA PRO A 53 -6.64 22.26 -14.71
C PRO A 53 -5.58 23.32 -15.01
N ASP A 54 -5.21 24.12 -14.01
CA ASP A 54 -4.25 25.22 -14.06
C ASP A 54 -2.79 24.82 -13.75
N ASP A 55 -2.53 23.57 -13.36
CA ASP A 55 -1.15 23.14 -13.08
C ASP A 55 -0.31 23.14 -14.38
N THR A 56 0.90 23.68 -14.31
CA THR A 56 1.90 23.57 -15.38
C THR A 56 2.47 22.16 -15.49
N ALA A 57 3.13 21.85 -16.60
CA ALA A 57 3.78 20.55 -16.79
C ALA A 57 4.84 20.26 -15.70
N GLU A 58 5.57 21.29 -15.28
CA GLU A 58 6.58 21.23 -14.22
C GLU A 58 5.95 20.95 -12.87
N GLN A 59 4.88 21.67 -12.49
CA GLN A 59 4.17 21.45 -11.23
C GLN A 59 3.62 20.02 -11.12
N ARG A 60 3.14 19.49 -12.25
CA ARG A 60 2.64 18.12 -12.34
C ARG A 60 3.74 17.08 -12.16
N ALA A 61 4.91 17.33 -12.74
CA ALA A 61 6.08 16.46 -12.57
C ALA A 61 6.59 16.50 -11.12
N ASP A 62 6.69 17.70 -10.53
CA ASP A 62 7.12 17.86 -9.14
C ASP A 62 6.19 17.16 -8.15
N GLU A 63 4.87 17.29 -8.33
CA GLU A 63 3.90 16.59 -7.47
C GLU A 63 3.97 15.07 -7.66
N PHE A 64 4.20 14.61 -8.89
CA PHE A 64 4.43 13.19 -9.16
C PHE A 64 5.66 12.67 -8.42
N ASP A 65 6.80 13.36 -8.52
CA ASP A 65 8.04 12.96 -7.87
C ASP A 65 7.94 13.01 -6.35
N LYS A 66 7.22 13.99 -5.80
CA LYS A 66 6.93 14.08 -4.37
C LYS A 66 6.07 12.91 -3.89
N GLU A 67 4.96 12.61 -4.56
CA GLU A 67 4.09 11.50 -4.20
C GLU A 67 4.79 10.14 -4.40
N ARG A 68 5.67 10.03 -5.39
CA ARG A 68 6.49 8.84 -5.64
C ARG A 68 7.53 8.63 -4.54
N THR A 69 8.20 9.71 -4.13
CA THR A 69 9.19 9.71 -3.04
C THR A 69 8.53 9.36 -1.71
N HIS A 70 7.36 9.95 -1.43
CA HIS A 70 6.58 9.64 -0.24
C HIS A 70 6.18 8.16 -0.19
N LEU A 71 5.71 7.58 -1.31
CA LEU A 71 5.39 6.16 -1.33
C LEU A 71 6.64 5.30 -1.08
N ARG A 72 7.76 5.62 -1.73
CA ARG A 72 9.02 4.87 -1.56
C ARG A 72 9.54 4.88 -0.12
N SER A 73 9.37 5.99 0.60
CA SER A 73 9.77 6.08 2.02
C SER A 73 8.76 5.42 2.98
N SER A 74 7.59 5.01 2.50
CA SER A 74 6.50 4.42 3.30
C SER A 74 6.60 2.91 3.50
N LEU A 75 7.77 2.29 3.32
CA LEU A 75 7.95 0.84 3.43
C LEU A 75 7.37 0.23 4.72
N PRO A 76 7.58 0.79 5.93
CA PRO A 76 7.04 0.21 7.16
C PRO A 76 5.51 0.05 7.13
N ILE A 77 4.78 1.11 6.78
CA ILE A 77 3.31 1.08 6.75
C ILE A 77 2.79 0.16 5.64
N VAL A 78 3.46 0.12 4.49
CA VAL A 78 3.13 -0.81 3.39
C VAL A 78 3.25 -2.27 3.85
N ILE A 79 4.32 -2.63 4.56
CA ILE A 79 4.51 -3.99 5.09
C ILE A 79 3.45 -4.30 6.15
N THR A 80 3.18 -3.39 7.08
CA THR A 80 2.14 -3.56 8.10
C THR A 80 0.77 -3.83 7.46
N VAL A 81 0.40 -3.07 6.43
CA VAL A 81 -0.85 -3.27 5.69
C VAL A 81 -0.84 -4.60 4.93
N ALA A 82 0.26 -4.98 4.30
CA ALA A 82 0.35 -6.24 3.54
C ALA A 82 0.19 -7.47 4.45
N LEU A 83 0.82 -7.44 5.61
CA LEU A 83 0.69 -8.49 6.64
C LEU A 83 -0.73 -8.54 7.20
N TRP A 84 -1.34 -7.39 7.48
CA TRP A 84 -2.72 -7.32 7.94
C TRP A 84 -3.70 -7.87 6.89
N LEU A 85 -3.56 -7.50 5.62
CA LEU A 85 -4.38 -8.01 4.53
C LEU A 85 -4.29 -9.54 4.45
N THR A 86 -3.07 -10.08 4.39
CA THR A 86 -2.82 -11.52 4.28
C THR A 86 -3.42 -12.30 5.46
N ALA A 87 -3.36 -11.75 6.67
CA ALA A 87 -3.89 -12.39 7.87
C ALA A 87 -5.42 -12.34 7.97
N ASN A 88 -6.07 -11.31 7.38
CA ASN A 88 -7.47 -11.02 7.68
C ASN A 88 -8.42 -11.17 6.50
N ILE A 89 -7.95 -10.98 5.26
CA ILE A 89 -8.79 -10.83 4.08
C ILE A 89 -8.48 -11.91 3.05
N GLY A 90 -9.42 -12.82 2.80
CA GLY A 90 -9.25 -13.83 1.76
C GLY A 90 -9.20 -13.21 0.35
N MET A 91 -8.39 -13.78 -0.52
CA MET A 91 -8.32 -13.42 -1.94
C MET A 91 -9.46 -14.06 -2.74
N ILE A 92 -9.93 -13.37 -3.78
CA ILE A 92 -10.83 -13.90 -4.82
C ILE A 92 -10.31 -13.50 -6.20
N LYS A 93 -10.67 -14.26 -7.24
CA LYS A 93 -10.17 -14.03 -8.60
C LYS A 93 -10.64 -12.71 -9.21
N THR A 94 -11.89 -12.31 -8.94
CA THR A 94 -12.52 -11.18 -9.62
C THR A 94 -12.35 -9.88 -8.82
N PRO A 95 -11.68 -8.86 -9.37
CA PRO A 95 -11.52 -7.57 -8.69
C PRO A 95 -12.82 -6.77 -8.68
N THR A 96 -13.34 -6.50 -7.48
CA THR A 96 -14.64 -5.85 -7.28
C THR A 96 -14.61 -4.71 -6.26
N ARG A 97 -13.51 -4.54 -5.53
CA ARG A 97 -13.41 -3.61 -4.40
C ARG A 97 -12.41 -2.51 -4.68
N GLY A 98 -12.84 -1.25 -4.65
CA GLY A 98 -11.97 -0.11 -4.91
C GLY A 98 -10.97 0.12 -3.79
N SER A 99 -9.73 0.41 -4.17
CA SER A 99 -8.63 0.68 -3.24
C SER A 99 -8.95 1.82 -2.26
N TYR A 100 -9.68 2.85 -2.68
CA TYR A 100 -10.02 3.98 -1.79
C TYR A 100 -10.92 3.57 -0.60
N GLY A 101 -11.88 2.68 -0.82
CA GLY A 101 -12.68 2.14 0.30
C GLY A 101 -11.83 1.23 1.19
N LEU A 102 -10.98 0.42 0.56
CA LEU A 102 -10.10 -0.52 1.26
C LEU A 102 -9.05 0.19 2.11
N LYS A 103 -8.54 1.37 1.71
CA LYS A 103 -7.56 2.11 2.52
C LYS A 103 -8.16 2.58 3.85
N HIS A 104 -9.41 3.03 3.82
CA HIS A 104 -10.12 3.48 5.02
C HIS A 104 -10.40 2.32 5.97
N LEU A 105 -10.69 1.14 5.41
CA LEU A 105 -10.82 -0.08 6.19
C LEU A 105 -9.50 -0.49 6.86
N ALA A 106 -8.39 -0.47 6.12
CA ALA A 106 -7.06 -0.77 6.65
C ALA A 106 -6.68 0.24 7.74
N GLU A 107 -6.80 1.55 7.45
CA GLU A 107 -6.54 2.66 8.38
C GLU A 107 -7.30 2.49 9.70
N SER A 108 -8.61 2.20 9.63
CA SER A 108 -9.42 1.98 10.84
C SER A 108 -9.05 0.70 11.59
N SER A 109 -8.50 -0.30 10.91
CA SER A 109 -8.14 -1.59 11.53
C SER A 109 -6.78 -1.55 12.21
N ILE A 110 -5.82 -0.84 11.60
CA ILE A 110 -4.44 -0.72 12.09
C ILE A 110 -4.22 0.49 13.00
N GLY A 111 -5.11 1.49 12.97
CA GLY A 111 -4.99 2.69 13.81
C GLY A 111 -3.98 3.73 13.33
N HIS A 112 -3.54 3.63 12.07
CA HIS A 112 -2.58 4.54 11.44
C HIS A 112 -3.10 5.00 10.09
N TYR A 113 -2.81 6.25 9.72
CA TYR A 113 -3.16 6.78 8.41
C TYR A 113 -2.56 5.93 7.28
N VAL A 114 -3.38 5.61 6.28
CA VAL A 114 -2.98 4.86 5.09
C VAL A 114 -3.35 5.64 3.84
N THR A 115 -2.33 5.96 3.04
CA THR A 115 -2.55 6.52 1.70
C THR A 115 -3.10 5.45 0.76
N ASN A 116 -3.79 5.87 -0.30
CA ASN A 116 -4.33 4.92 -1.28
C ASN A 116 -3.21 4.14 -1.96
N GLY A 117 -2.08 4.80 -2.28
CA GLY A 117 -0.88 4.18 -2.83
C GLY A 117 -0.26 3.12 -1.92
N GLN A 118 -0.17 3.39 -0.62
CA GLN A 118 0.35 2.43 0.36
C GLN A 118 -0.49 1.15 0.39
N LEU A 119 -1.83 1.27 0.37
CA LEU A 119 -2.71 0.11 0.29
C LEU A 119 -2.54 -0.63 -1.06
N ILE A 120 -2.51 0.07 -2.19
CA ILE A 120 -2.35 -0.56 -3.52
C ILE A 120 -1.06 -1.38 -3.54
N ALA A 121 0.06 -0.79 -3.10
CA ALA A 121 1.34 -1.48 -3.00
C ALA A 121 1.26 -2.71 -2.08
N ALA A 122 0.66 -2.56 -0.90
CA ALA A 122 0.49 -3.64 0.06
C ALA A 122 -0.36 -4.81 -0.50
N ALA A 123 -1.43 -4.50 -1.23
CA ALA A 123 -2.28 -5.49 -1.86
C ALA A 123 -1.56 -6.23 -3.00
N LEU A 124 -0.71 -5.53 -3.77
CA LEU A 124 0.15 -6.15 -4.78
C LEU A 124 1.21 -7.06 -4.15
N ILE A 125 1.84 -6.64 -3.04
CA ILE A 125 2.78 -7.48 -2.28
C ILE A 125 2.10 -8.77 -1.79
N ALA A 126 0.87 -8.65 -1.29
CA ALA A 126 0.07 -9.79 -0.83
C ALA A 126 -0.56 -10.61 -1.98
N GLY A 127 -0.32 -10.23 -3.24
CA GLY A 127 -0.70 -10.99 -4.42
C GLY A 127 -2.18 -10.88 -4.82
N TYR A 128 -2.93 -9.90 -4.32
CA TYR A 128 -4.34 -9.75 -4.68
C TYR A 128 -4.49 -9.39 -6.17
N PRO A 129 -5.40 -10.04 -6.92
CA PRO A 129 -5.69 -9.68 -8.29
C PRO A 129 -6.15 -8.23 -8.37
N MET A 130 -5.51 -7.46 -9.25
CA MET A 130 -5.82 -6.04 -9.48
C MET A 130 -6.42 -5.84 -10.87
N ARG A 131 -7.33 -4.87 -10.99
CA ARG A 131 -7.81 -4.35 -12.28
C ARG A 131 -7.81 -2.83 -12.24
N GLU A 132 -7.17 -2.19 -13.23
CA GLU A 132 -7.25 -0.74 -13.38
C GLU A 132 -8.70 -0.30 -13.68
N ALA A 133 -9.07 0.89 -13.20
CA ALA A 133 -10.42 1.44 -13.32
C ALA A 133 -10.46 2.84 -13.97
N GLY A 134 -9.39 3.24 -14.68
CA GLY A 134 -9.31 4.53 -15.38
C GLY A 134 -9.08 5.76 -14.48
N GLY A 135 -8.83 5.56 -13.19
CA GLY A 135 -8.50 6.61 -12.23
C GLY A 135 -7.55 6.10 -11.15
N PRO A 136 -7.35 6.85 -10.05
CA PRO A 136 -6.36 6.52 -9.02
C PRO A 136 -6.71 5.27 -8.21
N ASN A 137 -7.94 4.77 -8.36
CA ASN A 137 -8.53 3.76 -7.50
C ASN A 137 -8.75 2.45 -8.27
N PRO A 138 -7.73 1.59 -8.43
CA PRO A 138 -7.92 0.27 -9.00
C PRO A 138 -8.85 -0.59 -8.13
N LEU A 139 -9.37 -1.66 -8.72
CA LEU A 139 -10.16 -2.67 -8.03
C LEU A 139 -9.27 -3.83 -7.63
N PHE A 140 -9.58 -4.44 -6.48
CA PHE A 140 -8.92 -5.64 -5.96
C PHE A 140 -9.88 -6.80 -5.72
N GLY A 141 -9.35 -8.01 -5.92
CA GLY A 141 -10.01 -9.28 -5.68
C GLY A 141 -9.99 -9.68 -4.21
N MET A 142 -10.80 -9.01 -3.38
CA MET A 142 -10.89 -9.27 -1.94
C MET A 142 -12.26 -9.83 -1.52
N ARG A 143 -12.25 -10.82 -0.63
CA ARG A 143 -13.46 -11.55 -0.20
C ARG A 143 -14.36 -10.65 0.65
N LYS A 144 -15.58 -10.38 0.16
CA LYS A 144 -16.56 -9.50 0.80
C LYS A 144 -16.79 -9.82 2.29
N ARG A 145 -17.04 -11.09 2.63
CA ARG A 145 -17.29 -11.51 4.02
C ARG A 145 -16.20 -11.07 4.99
N ASP A 146 -14.94 -11.12 4.55
CA ASP A 146 -13.81 -10.77 5.41
C ASP A 146 -13.68 -9.25 5.55
N LEU A 147 -14.00 -8.50 4.48
CA LEU A 147 -14.09 -7.03 4.54
C LEU A 147 -15.19 -6.58 5.49
N ASP A 148 -16.39 -7.18 5.40
CA ASP A 148 -17.51 -6.87 6.29
C ASP A 148 -17.16 -7.16 7.76
N ARG A 149 -16.47 -8.29 8.02
CA ARG A 149 -15.97 -8.64 9.35
C ARG A 149 -14.97 -7.60 9.88
N ALA A 150 -14.02 -7.19 9.04
CA ALA A 150 -13.04 -6.18 9.41
C ALA A 150 -13.69 -4.81 9.69
N GLU A 151 -14.71 -4.43 8.90
CA GLU A 151 -15.43 -3.18 9.07
C GLU A 151 -16.21 -3.18 10.39
N ALA A 152 -16.91 -4.27 10.70
CA ALA A 152 -17.62 -4.43 11.97
C ALA A 152 -16.67 -4.36 13.17
N ALA A 153 -15.51 -5.02 13.09
CA ALA A 153 -14.49 -4.98 14.14
C ALA A 153 -13.89 -3.57 14.31
N GLY A 154 -13.73 -2.80 13.23
CA GLY A 154 -13.26 -1.41 13.29
C GLY A 154 -14.28 -0.46 13.94
N LYS A 155 -15.58 -0.67 13.70
CA LYS A 155 -16.65 0.12 14.33
C LYS A 155 -16.76 -0.13 15.82
N ALA A 156 -16.55 -1.35 16.28
CA ALA A 156 -16.61 -1.70 17.71
C ALA A 156 -15.45 -1.11 18.55
N LYS A 157 -14.39 -0.61 17.89
CA LYS A 157 -13.23 0.02 18.54
C LYS A 157 -13.32 1.55 18.63
N ARG A 158 -14.38 2.15 18.07
CA ARG A 158 -14.65 3.59 18.12
C ARG A 158 -15.66 3.90 19.21
#